data_AF-A0A9E4UPN4-F1
#
_entry.id   AF-A0A9E4UPN4-F1
#
_cell.length_a   1.000
_cell.length_b   1.000
_cell.length_c   1.000
_cell.angle_alpha   90.00
_cell.angle_beta   90.00
_cell.angle_gamma   90.00
#
_symmetry.space_group_name_H-M   'P 1'
#
loop_
_entity.id
_entity.type
_entity.pdbx_description
1 polymer ?
#
loop_
_entity_poly.entity_id
_entity_poly.type
_entity_poly.pdbx_seq_one_letter_code
_entity_poly.pdbx_strand_id
1 'polypeptide(L)' 'TFNRGGVSESVVDKKTGFIVDTVDEMVEAISKVDLIDPGECRRHVEQHFSSQAMGLKYLELYRQLLGSTSC' A
#
# COMPACT_ATOMS: atom_id res chain seq x y z
N THR A 1 -9.44 4.26 7.65
CA THR A 1 -9.97 4.86 6.40
C THR A 1 -11.00 3.94 5.80
N PHE A 2 -11.94 4.45 5.00
CA PHE A 2 -12.99 3.63 4.41
C PHE A 2 -12.48 2.71 3.31
N ASN A 3 -13.03 1.50 3.23
CA ASN A 3 -12.72 0.52 2.19
C ASN A 3 -13.27 0.93 0.82
N ARG A 4 -12.59 1.85 0.13
CA ARG A 4 -13.02 2.38 -1.17
C ARG A 4 -11.81 2.67 -2.07
N GLY A 5 -11.91 2.26 -3.34
CA GLY A 5 -10.89 2.56 -4.36
C GLY A 5 -9.50 2.01 -3.99
N GLY A 6 -8.44 2.76 -4.32
CA GLY A 6 -7.04 2.35 -4.09
C GLY A 6 -6.57 2.37 -2.63
N VAL A 7 -7.48 2.42 -1.65
CA VAL A 7 -7.14 2.38 -0.23
C VAL A 7 -6.50 1.05 0.15
N SER A 8 -7.04 -0.08 -0.33
CA SER A 8 -6.47 -1.40 -0.06
C SER A 8 -5.12 -1.65 -0.75
N GLU A 9 -4.80 -0.83 -1.77
CA GLU A 9 -3.50 -0.84 -2.43
C GLU A 9 -2.48 -0.01 -1.63
N SER A 10 -2.92 1.07 -0.99
CA SER A 10 -2.05 2.01 -0.28
C SER A 10 -1.83 1.62 1.19
N VAL A 11 -2.87 1.17 1.87
CA VAL A 11 -2.89 0.84 3.30
C VAL A 11 -2.96 -0.67 3.47
N VAL A 12 -2.10 -1.20 4.33
CA VAL A 12 -2.14 -2.60 4.77
C VAL A 12 -2.90 -2.64 6.08
N ASP A 13 -4.10 -3.24 6.06
CA ASP A 13 -4.98 -3.27 7.23
C ASP A 13 -4.27 -3.83 8.47
N LYS A 14 -4.49 -3.17 9.61
CA LYS A 14 -3.90 -3.42 10.93
C LYS A 14 -2.37 -3.36 10.99
N LYS A 15 -1.70 -2.98 9.90
CA LYS A 15 -0.23 -2.87 9.83
C LYS A 15 0.24 -1.44 9.60
N THR A 16 -0.29 -0.79 8.57
CA THR A 16 0.05 0.62 8.25
C THR A 16 -1.12 1.57 8.43
N GLY A 17 -2.25 1.04 8.90
CA GLY A 17 -3.47 1.76 9.23
C GLY A 17 -4.62 0.77 9.41
N PHE A 18 -5.82 1.27 9.62
CA PHE A 18 -7.04 0.45 9.71
C PHE A 18 -7.96 0.77 8.54
N ILE A 19 -8.44 -0.27 7.86
CA ILE A 19 -9.46 -0.18 6.83
C ILE A 19 -10.79 -0.60 7.47
N VAL A 20 -11.81 0.25 7.31
CA VAL A 20 -13.12 0.10 7.96
C VAL A 20 -14.24 0.34 6.96
N ASP A 21 -15.43 -0.16 7.24
CA ASP A 21 -16.61 0.01 6.38
C ASP A 21 -17.61 1.02 6.97
N THR A 22 -17.59 1.23 8.30
CA THR A 22 -18.54 2.09 9.02
C THR A 22 -17.84 3.17 9.87
N VAL A 23 -18.61 4.19 10.27
CA VAL A 23 -18.11 5.25 11.16
C VAL A 23 -17.81 4.68 12.54
N ASP A 24 -18.64 3.77 13.05
CA ASP A 24 -18.45 3.16 14.37
C ASP A 24 -17.14 2.36 14.43
N GLU A 25 -16.83 1.58 13.39
CA GLU A 25 -15.53 0.91 13.25
C GLU A 25 -14.37 1.90 13.18
N MET A 26 -14.56 3.07 12.56
CA MET A 26 -13.54 4.12 12.52
C MET A 26 -13.26 4.67 13.93
N VAL A 27 -14.30 4.88 14.73
CA VAL A 27 -14.16 5.32 16.13
C VAL A 27 -13.40 4.27 16.94
N GLU A 28 -13.72 2.98 16.78
CA GLU A 28 -12.96 1.90 17.42
C GLU A 28 -11.50 1.86 16.95
N ALA A 29 -11.24 2.05 15.67
CA ALA A 29 -9.89 2.02 15.10
C ALA A 29 -9.00 3.14 15.65
N ILE A 30 -9.56 4.32 15.94
CA ILE A 30 -8.82 5.43 16.56
C ILE A 30 -8.24 5.00 17.91
N SER A 31 -8.99 4.26 18.73
CA SER A 31 -8.50 3.76 20.03
C SER A 31 -7.34 2.76 19.91
N LYS A 32 -7.12 2.21 18.72
CA LYS A 32 -6.11 1.19 18.40
C LYS A 32 -4.91 1.78 17.63
N VAL A 33 -4.87 3.10 17.42
CA VAL A 33 -3.82 3.74 16.60
C VAL A 33 -2.41 3.50 17.13
N ASP A 34 -2.26 3.37 18.45
CA ASP A 34 -0.97 3.10 19.10
C ASP A 34 -0.40 1.71 18.77
N LEU A 35 -1.19 0.81 18.16
CA LEU A 35 -0.73 -0.48 17.66
C LEU A 35 0.03 -0.37 16.33
N ILE A 36 -0.06 0.78 15.65
CA ILE A 36 0.60 1.02 14.36
C ILE A 36 2.01 1.58 14.61
N ASP A 37 3.03 0.88 14.11
CA ASP A 37 4.42 1.37 14.13
C ASP A 37 4.63 2.41 13.01
N PRO A 38 4.94 3.68 13.33
CA PRO A 38 5.27 4.69 12.33
C PRO A 38 6.48 4.31 11.44
N GLY A 39 7.39 3.50 11.96
CA GLY A 39 8.53 2.94 11.24
C GLY A 39 8.11 1.96 10.14
N GLU A 40 7.17 1.05 10.41
CA GLU A 40 6.59 0.14 9.41
C GLU A 40 5.84 0.94 8.33
N CYS A 41 5.09 1.98 8.70
CA CYS A 41 4.44 2.87 7.74
C CYS A 41 5.44 3.50 6.78
N ARG A 42 6.55 4.03 7.30
CA ARG A 42 7.63 4.62 6.49
C ARG A 42 8.26 3.58 5.56
N ARG A 43 8.64 2.41 6.08
CA ARG A 43 9.22 1.32 5.28
C ARG A 43 8.30 0.89 4.14
N HIS A 44 7.00 0.75 4.43
CA HIS A 44 6.00 0.41 3.42
C HIS A 44 5.96 1.43 2.29
N VAL A 45 5.94 2.72 2.62
CA VAL A 45 5.95 3.80 1.62
C VAL A 45 7.23 3.78 0.78
N GLU A 46 8.39 3.68 1.41
CA GLU A 46 9.68 3.66 0.73
C GLU A 46 9.81 2.47 -0.24
N GLN A 47 9.30 1.30 0.13
CA GLN A 47 9.37 0.09 -0.68
C GLN A 47 8.39 0.09 -1.87
N HIS A 48 7.21 0.68 -1.73
CA HIS A 48 6.13 0.49 -2.71
C HIS A 48 5.81 1.74 -3.54
N PHE A 49 6.04 2.93 -2.96
CA PHE A 49 5.60 4.22 -3.50
C PHE A 49 6.75 5.20 -3.73
N SER A 50 8.01 4.76 -3.62
CA SER A 50 9.16 5.57 -4.02
C SER A 50 9.31 5.64 -5.54
N SER A 51 9.91 6.73 -6.02
CA SER A 51 10.26 6.89 -7.45
C SER A 51 11.18 5.77 -7.94
N GLN A 52 12.07 5.27 -7.08
CA GLN A 52 12.93 4.13 -7.37
C GLN A 52 12.12 2.85 -7.56
N ALA A 53 11.21 2.53 -6.63
CA ALA A 53 10.33 1.36 -6.75
C ALA A 53 9.48 1.43 -8.02
N MET A 54 8.93 2.61 -8.34
CA MET A 54 8.20 2.85 -9.57
C MET A 54 9.06 2.60 -10.81
N GLY A 55 10.26 3.18 -10.88
CA GLY A 55 11.18 2.99 -12.00
C GLY A 55 11.54 1.52 -12.21
N LEU A 56 11.82 0.78 -11.14
CA LEU A 56 12.12 -0.65 -11.21
C LEU A 56 10.94 -1.47 -11.76
N LYS A 57 9.71 -1.19 -11.30
CA LYS A 57 8.49 -1.85 -11.81
C LYS A 57 8.28 -1.60 -13.31
N TYR A 58 8.50 -0.36 -13.77
CA TYR A 58 8.42 -0.04 -15.21
C TYR A 58 9.50 -0.75 -16.02
N LEU A 59 10.74 -0.79 -15.52
CA LEU A 59 11.83 -1.51 -16.18
C LEU A 59 11.54 -3.01 -16.28
N GLU A 60 10.99 -3.61 -15.23
CA GLU A 60 10.55 -5.00 -15.25
C GLU A 60 9.46 -5.24 -16.29
N LEU A 61 8.43 -4.39 -16.32
CA LEU A 61 7.38 -4.45 -17.33
C LEU A 61 7.94 -4.35 -18.76
N TYR A 62 8.86 -3.42 -19.01
CA TYR A 62 9.48 -3.29 -20.33
C TYR A 62 10.30 -4.53 -20.72
N ARG A 63 11.02 -5.14 -19.77
CA ARG A 63 11.73 -6.40 -20.03
C ARG A 63 10.76 -7.53 -20.36
N GLN A 64 9.63 -7.62 -19.66
CA GLN A 64 8.60 -8.62 -19.94
C GLN A 64 8.00 -8.43 -21.33
N LEU A 65 7.65 -7.20 -21.71
CA LEU A 65 7.08 -6.90 -23.02
C LEU A 65 8.06 -7.23 -24.16
N LEU A 66 9.33 -6.83 -24.01
CA LEU A 66 10.37 -7.14 -25.00
C LEU A 66 10.66 -8.65 -25.09
N GLY A 67 10.70 -9.37 -23.96
CA GLY A 67 10.87 -10.82 -23.93
C GLY A 67 9.66 -11.60 -24.49
N SER A 68 8.46 -11.03 -24.34
CA SER A 68 7.21 -11.56 -24.91
C SER A 68 7.07 -11.26 -26.41
N THR A 69 7.93 -10.44 -27.00
CA THR A 69 7.94 -10.13 -28.44
C THR A 69 8.66 -11.22 -29.25
N SER A 70 8.56 -12.48 -28.83
CA SER A 70 9.07 -13.63 -29.57
C SER A 70 7.91 -14.34 -30.26
N CYS A 71 7.82 -14.13 -31.58
CA CYS A 71 7.07 -14.82 -32.64
C CYS A 71 5.70 -15.43 -32.33
#